data_AF-A0A926TE74-F1
#
_entry.id   AF-A0A926TE74-F1
#
_cell.length_a   1.000
_cell.length_b   1.000
_cell.length_c   1.000
_cell.angle_alpha   90.00
_cell.angle_beta   90.00
_cell.angle_gamma   90.00
#
_symmetry.space_group_name_H-M   'P 1'
#
loop_
_entity.id
_entity.type
_entity.pdbx_description
1 polymer ?
#
loop_
_entity_poly.entity_id
_entity_poly.type
_entity_poly.pdbx_seq_one_letter_code
_entity_poly.pdbx_strand_id
1 'polypeptide(L)'
;MSRRYYFTSESVTEGHPDKICDQISDTILDALLAEDSKSRVAAEVVVNTGLVLITGEITSSASVNYIDLARQKIAEIGYTGAGSGFSANSCAVLVALDAQSPDIAQGVNTAQETREHTSDEALDRIGAGDQGIMFGFACNETPELMPLPISLAHRISRKLATVRKTGQLSYLRPDGKTQVTVLYEDNRPIGIDTILISTQHAPTIDDLTDDAA
;
A
#
# COMPACT_ATOMS: atom_id res chain seq x y z
N MET A 1 24.12 -33.40 -7.16
CA MET A 1 22.88 -33.10 -7.92
C MET A 1 22.58 -31.64 -7.68
N SER A 2 22.29 -30.85 -8.72
CA SER A 2 21.86 -29.46 -8.55
C SER A 2 20.48 -29.43 -7.89
N ARG A 3 20.25 -28.48 -6.99
CA ARG A 3 18.96 -28.34 -6.30
C ARG A 3 18.07 -27.42 -7.14
N ARG A 4 17.01 -27.98 -7.71
CA ARG A 4 15.98 -27.22 -8.42
C ARG A 4 14.75 -27.02 -7.56
N TYR A 5 14.18 -25.82 -7.62
CA TYR A 5 12.92 -25.50 -6.95
C TYR A 5 12.20 -24.37 -7.67
N TYR A 6 10.88 -24.31 -7.46
CA TYR A 6 10.04 -23.21 -7.92
C TYR A 6 9.79 -22.26 -6.76
N PHE A 7 9.85 -20.96 -7.03
CA PHE A 7 9.51 -19.93 -6.06
C PHE A 7 8.53 -18.94 -6.70
N THR A 8 7.50 -18.58 -5.95
CA THR A 8 6.41 -17.73 -6.43
C THR A 8 6.31 -16.47 -5.60
N SER A 9 6.06 -15.34 -6.25
CA SER A 9 5.67 -14.10 -5.58
C SER A 9 4.58 -13.40 -6.38
N GLU A 10 3.83 -12.54 -5.70
CA GLU A 10 2.70 -11.82 -6.27
C GLU A 10 2.74 -10.34 -5.94
N SER A 11 1.95 -9.57 -6.68
CA SER A 11 1.72 -8.15 -6.46
C SER A 11 0.32 -7.79 -6.93
N VAL A 12 -0.21 -6.71 -6.38
CA VAL A 12 -1.46 -6.09 -6.82
C VAL A 12 -1.20 -4.68 -7.37
N THR A 13 -2.15 -4.11 -8.08
CA THR A 13 -2.11 -2.72 -8.57
C THR A 13 -2.50 -1.73 -7.46
N GLU A 14 -2.31 -0.44 -7.74
CA GLU A 14 -2.82 0.67 -6.92
C GLU A 14 -4.36 0.68 -6.76
N GLY A 15 -5.10 -0.07 -7.58
CA GLY A 15 -6.55 -0.15 -7.52
C GLY A 15 -7.08 -1.30 -6.65
N HIS A 16 -6.23 -2.18 -6.14
CA HIS A 16 -6.67 -3.23 -5.23
C HIS A 16 -7.18 -2.62 -3.92
N PRO A 17 -8.32 -3.08 -3.36
CA PRO A 17 -8.93 -2.45 -2.17
C PRO A 17 -7.95 -2.28 -1.01
N ASP A 18 -7.15 -3.30 -0.68
CA ASP A 18 -6.14 -3.18 0.38
C ASP A 18 -5.10 -2.09 0.06
N LYS A 19 -4.70 -1.93 -1.20
CA LYS A 19 -3.78 -0.86 -1.61
C LYS A 19 -4.45 0.50 -1.70
N ILE A 20 -5.77 0.57 -1.87
CA ILE A 20 -6.52 1.82 -1.69
C ILE A 20 -6.43 2.25 -0.22
N CYS A 21 -6.63 1.31 0.73
CA CYS A 21 -6.47 1.59 2.15
C CYS A 21 -5.08 2.14 2.47
N ASP A 22 -4.03 1.41 2.09
CA ASP A 22 -2.63 1.83 2.30
C ASP A 22 -2.37 3.25 1.76
N GLN A 23 -2.80 3.51 0.51
CA GLN A 23 -2.58 4.80 -0.13
C GLN A 23 -3.34 5.94 0.55
N ILE A 24 -4.57 5.71 1.03
CA ILE A 24 -5.33 6.75 1.75
C ILE A 24 -4.67 7.01 3.12
N SER A 25 -4.28 5.97 3.85
CA SER A 25 -3.54 6.09 5.10
C SER A 25 -2.27 6.93 4.94
N ASP A 26 -1.45 6.62 3.93
CA ASP A 26 -0.22 7.38 3.66
C ASP A 26 -0.50 8.80 3.14
N THR A 27 -1.60 9.03 2.42
CA THR A 27 -2.01 10.39 2.01
C THR A 27 -2.32 11.26 3.22
N ILE A 28 -2.96 10.69 4.23
CA ILE A 28 -3.26 11.38 5.49
C ILE A 28 -1.96 11.67 6.24
N LEU A 29 -1.05 10.70 6.33
CA LEU A 29 0.28 10.87 6.92
C LEU A 29 1.05 12.02 6.24
N ASP A 30 1.13 12.00 4.91
CA ASP A 30 1.84 13.01 4.12
C ASP A 30 1.27 14.41 4.35
N ALA A 31 -0.06 14.56 4.32
CA ALA A 31 -0.72 15.84 4.52
C ALA A 31 -0.46 16.41 5.93
N LEU A 32 -0.52 15.55 6.95
CA LEU A 32 -0.25 15.96 8.33
C LEU A 32 1.22 16.32 8.54
N LEU A 33 2.16 15.53 8.00
CA LEU A 33 3.60 15.82 8.13
C LEU A 33 4.04 17.05 7.34
N ALA A 34 3.34 17.38 6.25
CA ALA A 34 3.62 18.59 5.47
C ALA A 34 3.31 19.89 6.24
N GLU A 35 2.25 19.89 7.06
CA GLU A 35 1.87 21.04 7.90
C GLU A 35 2.50 20.99 9.30
N ASP A 36 2.64 19.80 9.88
CA ASP A 36 3.23 19.56 11.19
C ASP A 36 4.16 18.33 11.15
N SER A 37 5.46 18.61 10.99
CA SER A 37 6.53 17.60 11.00
C SER A 37 6.62 16.75 12.27
N LYS A 38 5.93 17.12 13.36
CA LYS A 38 5.89 16.36 14.63
C LYS A 38 4.60 15.55 14.78
N SER A 39 3.75 15.49 13.75
CA SER A 39 2.53 14.70 13.77
C SER A 39 2.82 13.24 14.10
N ARG A 40 2.02 12.68 15.01
CA ARG A 40 1.97 11.25 15.32
C ARG A 40 0.71 10.69 14.68
N VAL A 41 0.88 9.74 13.76
CA VAL A 41 -0.19 9.28 12.88
C VAL A 41 -0.22 7.76 12.88
N ALA A 42 -1.33 7.19 13.34
CA ALA A 42 -1.72 5.80 13.14
C ALA A 42 -3.09 5.81 12.46
N ALA A 43 -3.10 6.09 11.15
CA ALA A 43 -4.31 6.20 10.35
C ALA A 43 -4.61 4.86 9.67
N GLU A 44 -5.70 4.23 10.08
CA GLU A 44 -6.20 2.98 9.52
C GLU A 44 -7.36 3.26 8.58
N VAL A 45 -7.42 2.54 7.47
CA VAL A 45 -8.47 2.71 6.45
C VAL A 45 -9.10 1.36 6.14
N VAL A 46 -10.43 1.35 6.10
CA VAL A 46 -11.23 0.23 5.64
C VAL A 46 -12.09 0.69 4.48
N VAL A 47 -12.05 -0.05 3.37
CA VAL A 47 -12.89 0.21 2.19
C VAL A 47 -13.86 -0.95 1.92
N ASN A 48 -15.04 -0.61 1.43
CA ASN A 48 -16.04 -1.56 0.93
C ASN A 48 -16.89 -0.85 -0.15
N THR A 49 -17.84 -1.55 -0.76
CA THR A 49 -18.81 -0.99 -1.72
C THR A 49 -19.46 0.27 -1.17
N GLY A 50 -19.14 1.41 -1.79
CA GLY A 50 -19.66 2.72 -1.40
C GLY A 50 -19.20 3.25 -0.04
N LEU A 51 -18.21 2.65 0.64
CA LEU A 51 -17.77 3.06 1.98
C LEU A 51 -16.25 3.18 2.08
N VAL A 52 -15.81 4.27 2.72
CA VAL A 52 -14.47 4.47 3.25
C VAL A 52 -14.61 4.82 4.72
N LEU A 53 -13.99 4.05 5.60
CA LEU A 53 -13.87 4.36 7.03
C LEU A 53 -12.41 4.68 7.33
N ILE A 54 -12.16 5.89 7.82
CA ILE A 54 -10.88 6.35 8.34
C ILE A 54 -10.97 6.27 9.86
N THR A 55 -10.08 5.51 10.50
CA THR A 55 -10.08 5.24 11.93
C THR A 55 -8.66 5.22 12.49
N GLY A 56 -8.50 5.23 13.82
CA GLY A 56 -7.19 5.16 14.48
C GLY A 56 -6.87 6.41 15.30
N GLU A 57 -5.58 6.67 15.49
CA GLU A 57 -5.07 7.65 16.46
C GLU A 57 -4.17 8.69 15.79
N ILE A 58 -4.55 9.96 15.88
CA ILE A 58 -3.80 11.07 15.29
C ILE A 58 -3.58 12.18 16.31
N THR A 59 -2.34 12.62 16.47
CA THR A 59 -1.96 13.78 17.27
C THR A 59 -1.12 14.71 16.43
N SER A 60 -1.70 15.84 16.05
CA SER A 60 -1.11 16.82 15.14
C SER A 60 -1.70 18.21 15.40
N SER A 61 -0.95 19.25 15.06
CA SER A 61 -1.41 20.64 14.99
C SER A 61 -1.87 21.06 13.58
N ALA A 62 -1.72 20.19 12.59
CA ALA A 62 -2.15 20.41 11.21
C ALA A 62 -3.69 20.49 11.09
N SER A 63 -4.17 21.19 10.07
CA SER A 63 -5.59 21.35 9.78
C SER A 63 -5.91 20.81 8.39
N VAL A 64 -6.16 19.49 8.32
CA VAL A 64 -6.41 18.79 7.05
C VAL A 64 -7.86 18.35 6.91
N ASN A 65 -8.36 18.31 5.67
CA ASN A 65 -9.66 17.72 5.36
C ASN A 65 -9.53 16.26 4.92
N TYR A 66 -9.68 15.33 5.87
CA TYR A 66 -9.56 13.89 5.62
C TYR A 66 -10.51 13.36 4.52
N ILE A 67 -11.71 13.94 4.41
CA ILE A 67 -12.70 13.51 3.42
C ILE A 67 -12.21 13.87 2.02
N ASP A 68 -11.74 15.10 1.83
CA ASP A 68 -11.24 15.56 0.53
C ASP A 68 -9.99 14.80 0.12
N LEU A 69 -9.06 14.55 1.05
CA LEU A 69 -7.85 13.75 0.80
C LEU A 69 -8.20 12.34 0.31
N ALA A 70 -9.12 11.65 0.99
CA ALA A 70 -9.56 10.33 0.58
C ALA A 70 -10.20 10.34 -0.81
N ARG A 71 -11.11 11.28 -1.09
CA ARG A 71 -11.77 11.40 -2.40
C ARG A 71 -10.77 11.70 -3.52
N GLN A 72 -9.83 12.61 -3.29
CA GLN A 72 -8.78 12.94 -4.25
C GLN A 72 -7.93 11.71 -4.56
N LYS A 73 -7.49 10.98 -3.53
CA LYS A 73 -6.68 9.77 -3.74
C LYS A 73 -7.44 8.69 -4.52
N ILE A 74 -8.72 8.46 -4.22
CA ILE A 74 -9.57 7.52 -4.96
C ILE A 74 -9.72 7.93 -6.43
N ALA A 75 -9.86 9.23 -6.70
CA ALA A 75 -9.94 9.75 -8.07
C ALA A 75 -8.62 9.57 -8.83
N GLU A 76 -7.47 9.82 -8.19
CA GLU A 76 -6.13 9.61 -8.76
C GLU A 76 -5.85 8.15 -9.12
N ILE A 77 -6.33 7.21 -8.29
CA ILE A 77 -6.27 5.77 -8.58
C ILE A 77 -7.13 5.43 -9.81
N GLY A 78 -8.25 6.11 -9.99
CA GLY A 78 -9.10 6.02 -11.19
C GLY A 78 -10.51 5.51 -10.94
N TYR A 79 -10.97 5.48 -9.68
CA TYR A 79 -12.36 5.15 -9.35
C TYR A 79 -13.24 6.40 -9.41
N THR A 80 -13.59 6.82 -10.62
CA THR A 80 -14.38 8.05 -10.87
C THR A 80 -15.78 7.79 -11.44
N GLY A 81 -16.03 6.59 -12.00
CA GLY A 81 -17.28 6.22 -12.66
C GLY A 81 -18.28 5.46 -11.77
N ALA A 82 -19.55 5.45 -12.17
CA ALA A 82 -20.63 4.77 -11.43
C ALA A 82 -20.65 3.23 -11.62
N GLY A 83 -19.89 2.69 -12.58
CA GLY A 83 -19.96 1.27 -12.97
C GLY A 83 -19.14 0.30 -12.11
N SER A 84 -18.34 0.78 -11.16
CA SER A 84 -17.37 -0.03 -10.39
C SER A 84 -17.80 -0.37 -8.95
N GLY A 85 -19.02 -0.02 -8.53
CA GLY A 85 -19.49 -0.19 -7.13
C GLY A 85 -18.77 0.70 -6.09
N PHE A 86 -17.66 1.35 -6.50
CA PHE A 86 -16.84 2.26 -5.71
C PHE A 86 -16.45 3.47 -6.58
N SER A 87 -16.65 4.68 -6.07
CA SER A 87 -16.35 5.94 -6.77
C SER A 87 -16.05 7.07 -5.80
N ALA A 88 -15.03 7.87 -6.11
CA ALA A 88 -14.63 9.06 -5.37
C ALA A 88 -15.79 10.06 -5.17
N ASN A 89 -16.77 10.08 -6.07
CA ASN A 89 -17.85 11.07 -6.05
C ASN A 89 -19.07 10.61 -5.24
N SER A 90 -19.26 9.29 -5.04
CA SER A 90 -20.47 8.74 -4.42
C SER A 90 -20.23 7.92 -3.16
N CYS A 91 -18.98 7.53 -2.86
CA CYS A 91 -18.70 6.80 -1.63
C CYS A 91 -18.97 7.67 -0.40
N ALA A 92 -19.51 7.06 0.65
CA ALA A 92 -19.54 7.62 1.99
C ALA A 92 -18.11 7.58 2.56
N VAL A 93 -17.69 8.67 3.20
CA VAL A 93 -16.42 8.72 3.93
C VAL A 93 -16.76 9.01 5.39
N LEU A 94 -16.49 8.03 6.26
CA LEU A 94 -16.68 8.14 7.70
C LEU A 94 -15.33 8.35 8.36
N VAL A 95 -15.28 9.27 9.32
CA VAL A 95 -14.07 9.60 10.09
C VAL A 95 -14.35 9.31 11.56
N ALA A 96 -13.57 8.40 12.14
CA ALA A 96 -13.65 7.97 13.52
C ALA A 96 -12.24 7.95 14.12
N LEU A 97 -11.69 9.16 14.35
CA LEU A 97 -10.32 9.36 14.83
C LEU A 97 -10.33 9.81 16.29
N ASP A 98 -9.40 9.27 17.07
CA ASP A 98 -9.10 9.73 18.43
C ASP A 98 -7.68 10.31 18.51
N ALA A 99 -7.36 10.99 19.61
CA ALA A 99 -5.98 11.36 19.91
C ALA A 99 -5.21 10.14 20.44
N GLN A 100 -3.88 10.14 20.28
CA GLN A 100 -3.03 9.08 20.82
C GLN A 100 -3.20 8.96 22.34
N SER A 101 -3.25 7.72 22.85
CA SER A 101 -3.32 7.47 24.28
C SER A 101 -2.15 8.13 25.04
N PRO A 102 -2.40 8.89 26.14
CA PRO A 102 -1.35 9.44 26.99
C PRO A 102 -0.38 8.39 27.54
N ASP A 103 -0.86 7.17 27.77
CA ASP A 103 -0.06 6.05 28.29
C ASP A 103 0.97 5.55 27.27
N ILE A 104 0.61 5.59 25.97
CA ILE A 104 1.53 5.31 24.87
C ILE A 104 2.49 6.49 24.71
N ALA A 105 1.96 7.71 24.72
CA ALA A 105 2.75 8.92 24.52
C ALA A 105 3.91 9.04 25.53
N GLN A 106 3.68 8.75 26.82
CA GLN A 106 4.75 8.80 27.83
C GLN A 106 5.88 7.78 27.58
N GLY A 107 5.55 6.58 27.10
CA GLY A 107 6.53 5.51 26.84
C GLY A 107 7.41 5.81 25.63
N VAL A 108 6.86 6.49 24.63
CA VAL A 108 7.59 6.87 23.41
C VAL A 108 8.34 8.19 23.57
N ASN A 109 7.72 9.20 24.21
CA ASN A 109 8.31 10.52 24.40
C ASN A 109 9.55 10.49 25.30
N THR A 110 9.61 9.56 26.25
CA THR A 110 10.75 9.38 27.15
C THR A 110 11.11 7.91 27.22
N ALA A 111 12.17 7.53 26.50
CA ALA A 111 12.65 6.16 26.47
C ALA A 111 12.98 5.62 27.87
N GLN A 112 13.04 4.30 28.00
CA GLN A 112 13.33 3.65 29.28
C GLN A 112 14.70 4.06 29.83
N GLU A 113 15.69 4.20 28.96
CA GLU A 113 17.07 4.57 29.27
C GLU A 113 17.14 5.95 29.92
N THR A 114 16.35 6.90 29.41
CA THR A 114 16.22 8.23 30.00
C THR A 114 15.47 8.18 31.35
N ARG A 115 14.41 7.36 31.46
CA ARG A 115 13.61 7.22 32.71
C ARG A 115 14.39 6.54 33.84
N GLU A 116 15.27 5.62 33.51
CA GLU A 116 16.11 4.86 34.45
C GLU A 116 17.47 5.53 34.71
N HIS A 117 17.73 6.69 34.09
CA HIS A 117 19.00 7.42 34.18
C HIS A 117 20.22 6.57 33.78
N THR A 118 20.06 5.72 32.75
CA THR A 118 21.12 4.85 32.24
C THR A 118 21.80 5.41 30.99
N SER A 119 21.18 6.37 30.28
CA SER A 119 21.79 7.13 29.18
C SER A 119 21.22 8.56 29.10
N ASP A 120 22.09 9.52 28.77
CA ASP A 120 21.73 10.92 28.47
C ASP A 120 21.93 11.28 26.98
N GLU A 121 22.28 10.29 26.15
CA GLU A 121 22.55 10.51 24.73
C GLU A 121 21.30 10.97 23.99
N ALA A 122 21.48 11.90 23.03
CA ALA A 122 20.35 12.49 22.32
C ALA A 122 19.55 11.45 21.50
N LEU A 123 20.21 10.40 21.03
CA LEU A 123 19.60 9.34 20.22
C LEU A 123 18.80 8.33 21.07
N ASP A 124 19.09 8.23 22.36
CA ASP A 124 18.42 7.30 23.28
C ASP A 124 17.17 7.90 23.93
N ARG A 125 16.76 9.11 23.53
CA ARG A 125 15.63 9.82 24.14
C ARG A 125 14.26 9.27 23.74
N ILE A 126 14.16 8.66 22.56
CA ILE A 126 12.89 8.21 21.98
C ILE A 126 12.81 6.69 22.09
N GLY A 127 11.78 6.22 22.79
CA GLY A 127 11.51 4.78 22.91
C GLY A 127 10.85 4.24 21.65
N ALA A 128 10.91 2.92 21.47
CA ALA A 128 10.10 2.24 20.46
C ALA A 128 8.60 2.49 20.71
N GLY A 129 7.83 2.65 19.62
CA GLY A 129 6.38 2.86 19.67
C GLY A 129 5.59 1.67 20.21
N ASP A 130 6.12 0.48 19.98
CA ASP A 130 5.57 -0.81 20.41
C ASP A 130 6.71 -1.86 20.40
N GLN A 131 6.47 -3.03 20.96
CA GLN A 131 7.32 -4.20 20.78
C GLN A 131 7.34 -4.66 19.31
N GLY A 132 8.46 -5.17 18.80
CA GLY A 132 8.52 -5.59 17.41
C GLY A 132 9.75 -6.43 17.03
N ILE A 133 9.66 -7.03 15.84
CA ILE A 133 10.74 -7.74 15.16
C ILE A 133 10.80 -7.25 13.72
N MET A 134 12.02 -7.00 13.21
CA MET A 134 12.24 -6.45 11.88
C MET A 134 13.22 -7.33 11.11
N PHE A 135 12.95 -7.56 9.83
CA PHE A 135 13.85 -8.27 8.92
C PHE A 135 14.19 -7.36 7.74
N GLY A 136 15.49 -7.23 7.46
CA GLY A 136 15.99 -6.65 6.22
C GLY A 136 16.50 -7.76 5.30
N PHE A 137 16.23 -7.64 4.00
CA PHE A 137 16.70 -8.60 3.00
C PHE A 137 17.22 -7.87 1.76
N ALA A 138 18.29 -8.40 1.16
CA ALA A 138 18.81 -7.96 -0.13
C ALA A 138 19.48 -9.15 -0.83
N CYS A 139 19.37 -9.21 -2.16
CA CYS A 139 20.11 -10.16 -2.98
C CYS A 139 20.53 -9.53 -4.31
N ASN A 140 21.48 -10.11 -5.03
CA ASN A 140 22.00 -9.54 -6.28
C ASN A 140 21.33 -10.11 -7.55
N GLU A 141 20.11 -10.64 -7.43
CA GLU A 141 19.35 -11.20 -8.55
C GLU A 141 18.85 -10.11 -9.52
N THR A 142 18.64 -8.88 -9.02
CA THR A 142 18.16 -7.74 -9.79
C THR A 142 18.97 -6.47 -9.49
N PRO A 143 18.98 -5.46 -10.40
CA PRO A 143 19.68 -4.19 -10.16
C PRO A 143 19.23 -3.43 -8.91
N GLU A 144 17.96 -3.57 -8.53
CA GLU A 144 17.36 -2.98 -7.33
C GLU A 144 17.64 -3.78 -6.04
N LEU A 145 18.49 -4.81 -6.10
CA LEU A 145 18.90 -5.68 -5.00
C LEU A 145 17.75 -6.48 -4.35
N MET A 146 16.73 -6.83 -5.14
CA MET A 146 15.54 -7.57 -4.71
C MET A 146 15.42 -8.95 -5.38
N PRO A 147 14.68 -9.92 -4.78
CA PRO A 147 14.39 -11.20 -5.42
C PRO A 147 13.68 -11.01 -6.76
N LEU A 148 14.11 -11.76 -7.78
CA LEU A 148 13.52 -11.65 -9.12
C LEU A 148 11.99 -11.84 -9.16
N PRO A 149 11.36 -12.80 -8.44
CA PRO A 149 9.92 -13.04 -8.50
C PRO A 149 9.08 -11.82 -8.10
N ILE A 150 9.40 -11.17 -6.97
CA ILE A 150 8.65 -10.00 -6.50
C ILE A 150 8.93 -8.77 -7.35
N SER A 151 10.17 -8.58 -7.79
CA SER A 151 10.53 -7.52 -8.74
C SER A 151 9.71 -7.60 -10.03
N LEU A 152 9.55 -8.79 -10.60
CA LEU A 152 8.76 -8.99 -11.81
C LEU A 152 7.26 -8.75 -11.56
N ALA A 153 6.70 -9.30 -10.47
CA ALA A 153 5.29 -9.08 -10.13
C ALA A 153 4.97 -7.58 -9.99
N HIS A 154 5.79 -6.82 -9.25
CA HIS A 154 5.63 -5.36 -9.12
C HIS A 154 5.80 -4.61 -10.45
N ARG A 155 6.73 -5.02 -11.32
CA ARG A 155 6.90 -4.39 -12.64
C ARG A 155 5.67 -4.61 -13.53
N ILE A 156 5.07 -5.81 -13.48
CA ILE A 156 3.86 -6.12 -14.24
C ILE A 156 2.68 -5.31 -13.70
N SER A 157 2.45 -5.28 -12.38
CA SER A 157 1.33 -4.51 -11.80
C SER A 157 1.46 -3.01 -12.08
N ARG A 158 2.69 -2.45 -12.00
CA ARG A 158 2.98 -1.06 -12.39
C ARG A 158 2.73 -0.82 -13.87
N LYS A 159 3.10 -1.76 -14.74
CA LYS A 159 2.85 -1.65 -16.18
C LYS A 159 1.36 -1.69 -16.49
N LEU A 160 0.57 -2.54 -15.82
CA LEU A 160 -0.90 -2.58 -15.93
C LEU A 160 -1.51 -1.22 -15.58
N ALA A 161 -1.12 -0.62 -14.46
CA ALA A 161 -1.57 0.73 -14.09
C ALA A 161 -1.16 1.78 -15.12
N THR A 162 0.06 1.70 -15.65
CA THR A 162 0.58 2.64 -16.66
C THR A 162 -0.21 2.57 -17.96
N VAL A 163 -0.42 1.38 -18.53
CA VAL A 163 -1.13 1.23 -19.80
C VAL A 163 -2.62 1.58 -19.69
N ARG A 164 -3.21 1.40 -18.50
CA ARG A 164 -4.55 1.93 -18.17
C ARG A 164 -4.56 3.45 -18.13
N LYS A 165 -3.71 4.08 -17.30
CA LYS A 165 -3.69 5.54 -17.09
C LYS A 165 -3.34 6.33 -18.34
N THR A 166 -2.51 5.75 -19.23
CA THR A 166 -2.16 6.35 -20.52
C THR A 166 -3.22 6.15 -21.61
N GLY A 167 -4.25 5.33 -21.35
CA GLY A 167 -5.27 4.98 -22.32
C GLY A 167 -4.82 4.02 -23.42
N GLN A 168 -3.59 3.48 -23.34
CA GLN A 168 -3.09 2.48 -24.30
C GLN A 168 -4.00 1.24 -24.31
N LEU A 169 -4.48 0.81 -23.15
CA LEU A 169 -5.51 -0.22 -22.98
C LEU A 169 -6.68 0.40 -22.20
N SER A 170 -7.54 1.13 -22.90
CA SER A 170 -8.63 1.92 -22.32
C SER A 170 -9.73 1.10 -21.67
N TYR A 171 -9.81 -0.20 -21.97
CA TYR A 171 -10.76 -1.12 -21.36
C TYR A 171 -10.36 -1.54 -19.93
N LEU A 172 -9.11 -1.29 -19.49
CA LEU A 172 -8.67 -1.68 -18.16
C LEU A 172 -9.31 -0.80 -17.07
N ARG A 173 -9.66 -1.44 -15.96
CA ARG A 173 -10.11 -0.78 -14.72
C ARG A 173 -9.02 -0.87 -13.64
N PRO A 174 -9.12 -0.13 -12.51
CA PRO A 174 -7.99 0.04 -11.60
C PRO A 174 -7.49 -1.23 -10.91
N ASP A 175 -8.37 -2.16 -10.50
CA ASP A 175 -7.98 -3.36 -9.75
C ASP A 175 -7.26 -4.39 -10.65
N GLY A 176 -6.18 -4.96 -10.14
CA GLY A 176 -5.40 -5.97 -10.83
C GLY A 176 -4.43 -6.69 -9.91
N LYS A 177 -4.13 -7.94 -10.25
CA LYS A 177 -3.28 -8.88 -9.53
C LYS A 177 -2.33 -9.56 -10.49
N THR A 178 -1.13 -9.84 -10.02
CA THR A 178 -0.04 -10.42 -10.80
C THR A 178 0.69 -11.44 -9.95
N GLN A 179 1.08 -12.55 -10.54
CA GLN A 179 1.87 -13.58 -9.86
C GLN A 179 2.90 -14.15 -10.82
N VAL A 180 4.12 -14.37 -10.33
CA VAL A 180 5.24 -14.88 -11.12
C VAL A 180 5.88 -16.04 -10.38
N THR A 181 5.94 -17.20 -11.04
CA THR A 181 6.67 -18.37 -10.59
C THR A 181 7.98 -18.47 -11.37
N VAL A 182 9.10 -18.53 -10.65
CA VAL A 182 10.45 -18.61 -11.21
C VAL A 182 11.08 -19.94 -10.84
N LEU A 183 11.70 -20.59 -11.81
CA LEU A 183 12.54 -21.77 -11.61
C LEU A 183 13.93 -21.33 -11.15
N TYR A 184 14.37 -21.87 -10.03
CA TYR A 184 15.72 -21.69 -9.49
C TYR A 184 16.53 -22.98 -9.63
N GLU A 185 17.83 -22.82 -9.91
CA GLU A 185 18.83 -23.87 -9.80
C GLU A 185 19.99 -23.34 -8.95
N ASP A 186 20.32 -24.04 -7.86
CA ASP A 186 21.38 -23.68 -6.92
C ASP A 186 21.31 -22.20 -6.47
N ASN A 187 20.10 -21.75 -6.11
CA ASN A 187 19.74 -20.39 -5.68
C ASN A 187 19.91 -19.29 -6.73
N ARG A 188 20.03 -19.65 -8.02
CA ARG A 188 20.01 -18.67 -9.12
C ARG A 188 18.72 -18.80 -9.91
N PRO A 189 18.04 -17.70 -10.25
CA PRO A 189 16.90 -17.75 -11.16
C PRO A 189 17.40 -18.14 -12.55
N ILE A 190 16.79 -19.17 -13.15
CA ILE A 190 17.18 -19.68 -14.49
C ILE A 190 16.08 -19.59 -15.53
N GLY A 191 14.83 -19.33 -15.13
CA GLY A 191 13.71 -19.16 -16.05
C GLY A 191 12.42 -18.79 -15.35
N ILE A 192 11.51 -18.17 -16.10
CA ILE A 192 10.13 -17.95 -15.67
C ILE A 192 9.32 -19.17 -16.07
N ASP A 193 8.66 -19.78 -15.10
CA ASP A 193 7.81 -20.95 -15.31
C ASP A 193 6.37 -20.54 -15.65
N THR A 194 5.77 -19.67 -14.81
CA THR A 194 4.37 -19.27 -14.94
C THR A 194 4.21 -17.79 -14.66
N ILE A 195 3.39 -17.10 -15.46
CA ILE A 195 2.91 -15.74 -15.22
C ILE A 195 1.38 -15.79 -15.16
N LEU A 196 0.80 -15.24 -14.10
CA LEU A 196 -0.63 -15.02 -13.95
C LEU A 196 -0.90 -13.52 -13.86
N ILE A 197 -1.90 -13.06 -14.61
CA ILE A 197 -2.44 -11.71 -14.53
C ILE A 197 -3.96 -11.84 -14.44
N SER A 198 -4.54 -11.23 -13.40
CA SER A 198 -5.98 -11.04 -13.27
C SER A 198 -6.22 -9.54 -13.20
N THR A 199 -6.98 -8.96 -14.11
CA THR A 199 -7.20 -7.52 -14.15
C THR A 199 -8.68 -7.23 -14.32
N GLN A 200 -9.15 -6.21 -13.61
CA GLN A 200 -10.49 -5.69 -13.83
C GLN A 200 -10.54 -4.99 -15.20
N HIS A 201 -11.63 -5.16 -15.92
CA HIS A 201 -11.83 -4.58 -17.25
C HIS A 201 -13.29 -4.18 -17.49
N ALA A 202 -13.53 -3.43 -18.56
CA ALA A 202 -14.87 -3.22 -19.09
C ALA A 202 -15.46 -4.56 -19.59
N PRO A 203 -16.79 -4.74 -19.54
CA PRO A 203 -17.42 -5.98 -20.00
C PRO A 203 -17.17 -6.25 -21.48
N THR A 204 -16.97 -5.21 -22.29
CA THR A 204 -16.62 -5.35 -23.71
C THR A 204 -15.18 -4.94 -23.96
N ILE A 205 -14.43 -5.81 -24.63
CA ILE A 205 -13.07 -5.60 -25.12
C ILE A 205 -13.08 -5.95 -26.61
N ASP A 206 -12.92 -4.93 -27.47
CA ASP A 206 -13.08 -5.05 -28.92
C ASP A 206 -14.44 -5.72 -29.26
N ASP A 207 -14.41 -6.91 -29.88
CA ASP A 207 -15.62 -7.66 -30.27
C ASP A 207 -16.04 -8.71 -29.21
N LEU A 208 -15.32 -8.82 -28.08
CA LEU A 208 -15.59 -9.78 -27.02
C LEU A 208 -16.37 -9.11 -25.89
N THR A 209 -17.53 -9.67 -25.53
CA THR A 209 -18.32 -9.22 -24.37
C THR A 209 -18.40 -10.33 -23.33
N ASP A 210 -18.11 -9.98 -22.08
CA ASP A 210 -18.34 -10.78 -20.89
C ASP A 210 -19.46 -10.15 -20.07
N ASP A 211 -20.62 -10.81 -20.06
CA ASP A 211 -21.81 -10.36 -19.33
C ASP A 211 -21.68 -10.53 -17.80
N ALA A 212 -20.60 -11.15 -17.32
CA ALA A 212 -20.34 -11.41 -15.89
C ALA A 212 -19.27 -10.49 -15.25
N ALA A 213 -18.68 -9.55 -16.02
CA ALA A 213 -17.51 -8.73 -15.63
C ALA A 213 -17.80 -7.37 -14.97
#